data_AF-A0A3R6X4Q7-F1
#
_entry.id   AF-A0A3R6X4Q7-F1
#
_cell.length_a   1.000
_cell.length_b   1.000
_cell.length_c   1.000
_cell.angle_alpha   90.00
_cell.angle_beta   90.00
_cell.angle_gamma   90.00
#
_symmetry.space_group_name_H-M   'P 1'
#
loop_
_entity.id
_entity.type
_entity.pdbx_description
1 polymer ?
#
loop_
_entity_poly.entity_id
_entity_poly.type
_entity_poly.pdbx_seq_one_letter_code
_entity_poly.pdbx_strand_id
1 'polypeptide(L)'
;MDKGILEQYIDACELVKETEEQIRRLKNNRKTVVVDTVKGSMHDFPYAPKSFRQEGIAYATVADPGQLDREELLLEERKAAAAQIKSQVEAWLNTIPVRMQRIIRYRIFEKMSWKQVAMKMGRHATENGLKKEFERFFKEN
;
A
#
# COMPACT_ATOMS: atom_id res chain seq x y z
N MET A 1 18.37 20.12 0.10
CA MET A 1 17.36 19.06 -0.13
C MET A 1 16.02 19.61 0.29
N ASP A 2 15.04 19.67 -0.61
CA ASP A 2 13.78 20.36 -0.31
C ASP A 2 12.86 19.58 0.63
N LYS A 3 12.17 20.31 1.51
CA LYS A 3 11.07 19.80 2.36
C LYS A 3 10.03 19.02 1.54
N GLY A 4 9.88 19.35 0.26
CA GLY A 4 8.96 18.69 -0.68
C GLY A 4 9.25 17.20 -0.88
N ILE A 5 10.49 16.73 -0.73
CA ILE A 5 10.82 15.29 -0.86
C ILE A 5 10.11 14.44 0.20
N LEU A 6 9.95 14.97 1.41
CA LEU A 6 9.26 14.26 2.49
C LEU A 6 7.73 14.23 2.29
N GLU A 7 7.19 15.26 1.65
CA GLU A 7 5.76 15.30 1.29
C GLU A 7 5.48 14.31 0.15
N GLN A 8 6.33 14.31 -0.89
CA GLN A 8 6.28 13.32 -1.98
C GLN A 8 6.42 11.87 -1.46
N TYR A 9 7.21 11.65 -0.42
CA TYR A 9 7.31 10.33 0.22
C TYR A 9 6.00 9.88 0.87
N ILE A 10 5.30 10.78 1.56
CA ILE A 10 4.00 10.47 2.17
C ILE A 10 3.01 10.11 1.07
N ASP A 11 2.95 10.92 0.02
CA ASP A 11 2.03 10.70 -1.09
C ASP A 11 2.38 9.39 -1.83
N ALA A 12 3.67 9.10 -2.03
CA ALA A 12 4.11 7.83 -2.60
C ALA A 12 3.73 6.63 -1.71
N CYS A 13 3.84 6.75 -0.39
CA CYS A 13 3.43 5.69 0.54
C CYS A 13 1.92 5.45 0.52
N GLU A 14 1.11 6.51 0.46
CA GLU A 14 -0.34 6.38 0.35
C GLU A 14 -0.73 5.81 -1.01
N LEU A 15 -0.09 6.23 -2.10
CA LEU A 15 -0.30 5.68 -3.44
C LEU A 15 0.02 4.17 -3.51
N VAL A 16 1.08 3.72 -2.83
CA VAL A 16 1.38 2.28 -2.71
C VAL A 16 0.25 1.54 -1.99
N LYS A 17 -0.28 2.08 -0.89
CA LYS A 17 -1.39 1.45 -0.17
C LYS A 17 -2.65 1.39 -1.03
N GLU A 18 -3.01 2.48 -1.70
CA GLU A 18 -4.17 2.55 -2.57
C GLU A 18 -4.07 1.55 -3.73
N THR A 19 -2.90 1.47 -4.38
CA THR A 19 -2.65 0.50 -5.46
C THR A 19 -2.67 -0.94 -4.96
N GLU A 20 -2.13 -1.22 -3.77
CA GLU A 20 -2.22 -2.55 -3.16
C GLU A 20 -3.66 -2.96 -2.82
N GLU A 21 -4.48 -2.03 -2.32
CA GLU A 21 -5.89 -2.27 -2.08
C GLU A 21 -6.67 -2.53 -3.38
N GLN A 22 -6.37 -1.78 -4.46
CA GLN A 22 -6.95 -2.01 -5.77
C GLN A 22 -6.60 -3.41 -6.31
N ILE A 23 -5.33 -3.82 -6.24
CA ILE A 23 -4.90 -5.17 -6.62
C ILE A 23 -5.62 -6.23 -5.77
N ARG A 24 -5.77 -6.02 -4.45
CA ARG A 24 -6.51 -6.95 -3.59
C ARG A 24 -7.98 -7.07 -3.99
N ARG A 25 -8.65 -5.96 -4.31
CA ARG A 25 -10.04 -5.97 -4.78
C ARG A 25 -10.17 -6.72 -6.11
N LEU A 26 -9.28 -6.46 -7.07
CA LEU A 26 -9.24 -7.18 -8.34
C LEU A 26 -9.05 -8.70 -8.13
N LYS A 27 -8.10 -9.09 -7.28
CA LYS A 27 -7.87 -10.51 -6.94
C LYS A 27 -9.06 -11.16 -6.22
N ASN A 28 -9.74 -10.44 -5.33
CA ASN A 28 -10.92 -10.94 -4.65
C ASN A 28 -12.10 -11.11 -5.62
N ASN A 29 -12.29 -10.17 -6.54
CA ASN A 29 -13.32 -10.26 -7.58
C ASN A 29 -13.08 -11.47 -8.51
N ARG A 30 -11.82 -11.77 -8.87
CA ARG A 30 -11.44 -12.98 -9.64
C ARG A 30 -11.75 -14.29 -8.89
N LYS A 31 -11.69 -14.28 -7.55
CA LYS A 31 -11.89 -15.46 -6.68
C LYS A 31 -13.35 -15.74 -6.32
N THR A 32 -14.31 -15.02 -6.88
CA THR A 32 -15.74 -15.34 -6.73
C THR A 32 -16.05 -16.63 -7.50
N VAL A 33 -15.62 -17.76 -6.95
CA VAL A 33 -15.91 -19.11 -7.44
C VAL A 33 -17.40 -19.32 -7.23
N VAL A 34 -18.14 -19.43 -8.33
CA VAL A 34 -19.53 -19.82 -8.29
C VAL A 34 -19.56 -21.33 -8.13
N VAL A 35 -20.08 -21.77 -6.99
CA VAL A 35 -20.30 -23.17 -6.69
C VAL A 35 -21.74 -23.46 -7.05
N ASP A 36 -21.95 -24.37 -8.01
CA ASP A 36 -23.27 -24.88 -8.36
C ASP A 36 -23.34 -26.39 -8.12
N THR A 37 -24.52 -26.89 -7.78
CA THR A 37 -24.75 -28.32 -7.55
C THR A 37 -25.76 -28.84 -8.55
N VAL A 38 -25.29 -29.65 -9.48
CA VAL A 38 -26.14 -30.27 -10.51
C VAL A 38 -26.47 -31.70 -10.09
N LYS A 39 -27.72 -32.13 -10.30
CA LYS A 39 -28.14 -33.53 -10.08
C LYS A 39 -27.97 -34.30 -11.39
N GLY A 40 -27.29 -35.43 -11.35
CA GLY A 40 -27.11 -36.35 -12.49
C GLY A 40 -27.26 -37.81 -12.06
N SER A 41 -27.05 -38.74 -12.99
CA SER A 41 -26.96 -40.17 -12.68
C SER A 41 -25.51 -40.62 -12.59
N MET A 42 -25.26 -41.73 -11.90
CA MET A 42 -23.97 -42.42 -11.92
C MET A 42 -23.66 -42.91 -13.35
N HIS A 43 -22.38 -43.07 -13.68
CA HIS A 43 -21.97 -43.53 -15.02
C HIS A 43 -22.23 -45.02 -15.24
N ASP A 44 -22.20 -45.82 -14.18
CA ASP A 44 -22.35 -47.27 -14.25
C ASP A 44 -23.77 -47.73 -13.92
N PHE A 45 -24.20 -48.79 -14.59
CA PHE A 45 -25.48 -49.45 -14.33
C PHE A 45 -25.41 -50.27 -13.03
N PRO A 46 -26.43 -50.22 -12.15
CA PRO A 46 -27.70 -49.50 -12.27
C PRO A 46 -27.56 -48.00 -11.97
N TYR A 47 -28.15 -47.16 -12.81
CA TYR A 47 -28.01 -45.70 -12.74
C TYR A 47 -28.70 -45.12 -11.48
N ALA A 48 -27.92 -44.87 -10.43
CA ALA A 48 -28.38 -44.20 -9.22
C ALA A 48 -28.26 -42.67 -9.34
N PRO A 49 -29.17 -41.89 -8.71
CA PRO A 49 -29.05 -40.44 -8.67
C PRO A 49 -27.84 -40.00 -7.82
N LYS A 50 -27.05 -39.06 -8.34
CA LYS A 50 -25.86 -38.50 -7.68
C LYS A 50 -25.81 -36.99 -7.88
N SER A 51 -25.49 -36.25 -6.82
CA SER A 51 -25.19 -34.81 -6.91
C SER A 51 -23.72 -34.61 -7.29
N PHE A 52 -23.48 -33.75 -8.26
CA PHE A 52 -22.15 -33.31 -8.67
C PHE A 52 -21.99 -31.85 -8.28
N ARG A 53 -20.96 -31.57 -7.49
CA ARG A 53 -20.56 -30.21 -7.16
C ARG A 53 -19.66 -29.72 -8.30
N GLN A 54 -20.10 -28.69 -9.01
CA GLN A 54 -19.29 -28.01 -10.01
C GLN A 54 -18.83 -26.68 -9.45
N GLU A 55 -17.53 -26.44 -9.51
CA GLU A 55 -16.93 -25.19 -9.11
C GLU A 55 -16.43 -24.52 -10.39
N GLY A 56 -16.96 -23.33 -10.69
CA GLY A 56 -16.62 -22.57 -11.88
C GLY A 56 -16.28 -21.13 -11.51
N ILE A 57 -15.41 -20.50 -12.29
CA ILE A 57 -15.24 -19.04 -12.25
C ILE A 57 -16.33 -18.48 -13.17
N ALA A 58 -17.19 -17.60 -12.66
CA ALA A 58 -18.17 -16.92 -13.50
C ALA A 58 -17.44 -16.04 -14.52
N TYR A 59 -17.30 -16.54 -15.75
CA TYR A 59 -16.69 -15.82 -16.88
C TYR A 59 -17.46 -14.53 -17.28
N ALA A 60 -18.62 -14.26 -16.66
CA ALA A 60 -19.53 -13.18 -17.04
C ALA A 60 -19.02 -11.74 -16.75
N THR A 61 -17.87 -11.57 -16.08
CA THR A 61 -17.23 -10.26 -15.85
C THR A 61 -15.96 -10.05 -16.67
N VAL A 62 -15.66 -10.90 -17.65
CA VAL A 62 -14.44 -10.79 -18.47
C VAL A 62 -14.82 -10.42 -19.90
N ALA A 63 -14.91 -9.11 -20.18
CA ALA A 63 -15.06 -8.59 -21.54
C ALA A 63 -13.79 -8.83 -22.38
N ASP A 64 -12.61 -8.96 -21.75
CA ASP A 64 -11.36 -9.35 -22.41
C ASP A 64 -10.35 -9.84 -21.35
N PRO A 65 -9.97 -11.14 -21.32
CA PRO A 65 -9.03 -11.65 -20.32
C PRO A 65 -7.66 -10.96 -20.40
N GLY A 66 -7.27 -10.51 -21.60
CA GLY A 66 -6.01 -9.77 -21.79
C GLY A 66 -6.03 -8.33 -21.29
N GLN A 67 -7.20 -7.73 -21.01
CA GLN A 67 -7.26 -6.38 -20.44
C GLN A 67 -6.96 -6.39 -18.95
N LEU A 68 -7.48 -7.37 -18.21
CA LEU A 68 -7.22 -7.49 -16.77
C LEU A 68 -5.74 -7.75 -16.48
N ASP A 69 -5.09 -8.62 -17.26
CA ASP A 69 -3.65 -8.90 -17.08
C ASP A 69 -2.78 -7.68 -17.41
N ARG A 70 -3.19 -6.84 -18.38
CA ARG A 70 -2.52 -5.55 -18.68
C ARG A 70 -2.72 -4.52 -17.57
N GLU A 71 -3.92 -4.45 -17.00
CA GLU A 71 -4.21 -3.57 -15.86
C GLU A 71 -3.40 -3.97 -14.62
N GLU A 72 -3.29 -5.26 -14.32
CA GLU A 72 -2.46 -5.77 -13.23
C GLU A 72 -0.99 -5.40 -13.43
N LEU A 73 -0.47 -5.55 -14.66
CA LEU A 73 0.92 -5.20 -14.98
C LEU A 73 1.17 -3.69 -14.79
N LEU A 74 0.25 -2.85 -15.25
CA LEU A 74 0.34 -1.39 -15.05
C LEU A 74 0.29 -0.99 -13.57
N LEU A 75 -0.51 -1.68 -12.77
CA LEU A 75 -0.59 -1.45 -11.32
C LEU A 75 0.69 -1.89 -10.61
N GLU A 76 1.28 -3.01 -11.00
CA GLU A 76 2.59 -3.46 -10.47
C GLU A 76 3.71 -2.51 -10.85
N GLU A 77 3.73 -1.98 -12.09
CA GLU A 77 4.71 -0.95 -12.50
C GLU A 77 4.58 0.33 -11.67
N ARG A 78 3.34 0.80 -11.43
CA ARG A 78 3.09 1.97 -10.57
C ARG A 78 3.55 1.72 -9.13
N LYS A 79 3.29 0.53 -8.60
CA LYS A 79 3.76 0.12 -7.27
C LYS A 79 5.29 0.09 -7.21
N ALA A 80 5.95 -0.45 -8.23
CA ALA A 80 7.41 -0.49 -8.31
C ALA A 80 8.00 0.92 -8.34
N ALA A 81 7.45 1.83 -9.16
CA ALA A 81 7.89 3.21 -9.22
C ALA A 81 7.76 3.93 -7.86
N ALA A 82 6.63 3.76 -7.17
CA ALA A 82 6.43 4.35 -5.86
C ALA A 82 7.32 3.71 -4.77
N ALA A 83 7.60 2.41 -4.87
CA ALA A 83 8.57 1.71 -4.00
C ALA A 83 10.01 2.19 -4.20
N GLN A 84 10.40 2.54 -5.44
CA GLN A 84 11.71 3.14 -5.72
C GLN A 84 11.85 4.50 -5.03
N ILE A 85 10.84 5.37 -5.15
CA ILE A 85 10.83 6.68 -4.46
C ILE A 85 10.92 6.48 -2.94
N LYS A 86 10.16 5.52 -2.40
CA LYS A 86 10.23 5.16 -0.99
C LYS A 86 11.64 4.75 -0.57
N SER A 87 12.28 3.86 -1.32
CA SER A 87 13.63 3.36 -1.02
C SER A 87 14.67 4.48 -1.08
N GLN A 88 14.58 5.40 -2.05
CA GLN A 88 15.47 6.55 -2.14
C GLN A 88 15.38 7.46 -0.91
N VAL A 89 14.16 7.73 -0.45
CA VAL A 89 13.94 8.57 0.73
C VAL A 89 14.35 7.84 2.01
N GLU A 90 14.13 6.53 2.13
CA GLU A 90 14.62 5.73 3.26
C GLU A 90 16.15 5.71 3.31
N ALA A 91 16.81 5.55 2.16
CA ALA A 91 18.27 5.63 2.05
C ALA A 91 18.77 7.02 2.48
N TRP A 92 18.09 8.09 2.07
CA TRP A 92 18.41 9.44 2.52
C TRP A 92 18.16 9.62 4.03
N LEU A 93 17.04 9.14 4.58
CA LEU A 93 16.74 9.21 6.02
C LEU A 93 17.85 8.56 6.85
N ASN A 94 18.45 7.46 6.37
CA ASN A 94 19.56 6.80 7.05
C ASN A 94 20.84 7.66 7.14
N THR A 95 21.00 8.66 6.27
CA THR A 95 22.13 9.61 6.33
C THR A 95 21.94 10.71 7.37
N ILE A 96 20.71 10.92 7.84
CA ILE A 96 20.33 12.00 8.75
C ILE A 96 20.63 11.60 10.21
N PRO A 97 21.02 12.54 11.10
CA PRO A 97 21.15 12.26 12.53
C PRO A 97 19.87 11.70 13.17
N VAL A 98 20.01 10.71 14.06
CA VAL A 98 18.90 9.98 14.72
C VAL A 98 17.88 10.93 15.40
N ARG A 99 18.34 12.05 15.96
CA ARG A 99 17.46 13.05 16.57
C ARG A 99 16.51 13.67 15.54
N MET A 100 17.03 14.04 14.37
CA MET A 100 16.23 14.65 13.30
C MET A 100 15.33 13.63 12.62
N GLN A 101 15.77 12.37 12.48
CA GLN A 101 14.91 11.27 12.04
C GLN A 101 13.65 11.15 12.92
N ARG A 102 13.81 11.22 14.26
CA ARG A 102 12.67 11.20 15.19
C ARG A 102 11.74 12.40 15.00
N ILE A 103 12.29 13.60 14.80
CA ILE A 103 11.50 14.81 14.56
C ILE A 103 10.69 14.68 13.28
N ILE A 104 11.33 14.27 12.17
CA ILE A 104 10.68 14.03 10.88
C ILE A 104 9.56 12.98 11.04
N ARG A 105 9.84 11.86 11.71
CA ARG A 105 8.84 10.82 11.95
C ARG A 105 7.60 11.35 12.68
N TYR A 106 7.77 12.02 13.81
CA TYR A 106 6.61 12.50 14.57
C TYR A 106 5.89 13.65 13.86
N ARG A 107 6.63 14.59 13.27
CA ARG A 107 6.04 15.80 12.67
C ARG A 107 5.41 15.53 11.30
N ILE A 108 6.09 14.77 10.46
CA ILE A 108 5.74 14.57 9.04
C ILE A 108 4.94 13.28 8.88
N PHE A 109 5.47 12.14 9.32
CA PHE A 109 4.79 10.85 9.14
C PHE A 109 3.58 10.68 10.06
N GLU A 110 3.70 11.05 11.33
CA GLU A 110 2.60 10.93 12.30
C GLU A 110 1.71 12.21 12.35
N LYS A 111 2.01 13.22 11.52
CA LYS A 111 1.29 14.51 11.42
C LYS A 111 1.01 15.19 12.78
N MET A 112 1.88 14.99 13.78
CA MET A 112 1.71 15.55 15.12
C MET A 112 1.99 17.06 15.15
N SER A 113 1.37 17.76 16.11
CA SER A 113 1.72 19.17 16.38
C SER A 113 3.11 19.27 17.02
N TRP A 114 3.81 20.39 16.81
CA TRP A 114 5.13 20.61 17.40
C TRP A 114 5.14 20.49 18.93
N LYS A 115 4.02 20.84 19.60
CA LYS A 115 3.81 20.63 21.03
C LYS A 115 3.80 19.15 21.41
N GLN A 116 3.10 18.30 20.64
CA GLN A 116 3.09 16.86 20.85
C GLN A 116 4.47 16.23 20.56
N VAL A 117 5.15 16.68 19.50
CA VAL A 117 6.52 16.26 19.19
C VAL A 117 7.46 16.61 20.35
N ALA A 118 7.37 17.81 20.90
CA ALA A 118 8.14 18.24 22.06
C ALA A 118 7.93 17.34 23.28
N MET A 119 6.66 16.99 23.59
CA MET A 119 6.34 16.06 24.66
C MET A 119 6.95 14.67 24.44
N LYS A 120 6.91 14.14 23.20
CA LYS A 120 7.49 12.83 22.83
C LYS A 120 9.01 12.82 22.80
N MET A 121 9.65 13.94 22.46
CA MET A 121 11.10 14.07 22.39
C MET A 121 11.73 14.22 23.79
N GLY A 122 11.02 14.85 24.74
CA GLY A 122 11.49 15.06 26.11
C GLY A 122 12.73 15.98 26.19
N ARG A 123 13.43 15.96 27.34
CA ARG A 123 14.71 16.68 27.57
C ARG A 123 14.66 18.19 27.34
N HIS A 124 13.66 18.89 27.88
CA HIS A 124 13.46 20.34 27.70
C HIS A 124 13.32 20.81 26.24
N ALA A 125 12.97 19.91 25.30
CA ALA A 125 12.64 20.30 23.95
C ALA A 125 11.40 21.19 23.95
N THR A 126 11.54 22.44 23.49
CA THR A 126 10.43 23.37 23.32
C THR A 126 9.91 23.32 21.89
N GLU A 127 8.63 23.66 21.71
CA GLU A 127 7.98 23.72 20.40
C GLU A 127 8.79 24.56 19.39
N ASN A 128 9.15 25.78 19.81
CA ASN A 128 9.93 26.71 19.01
C ASN A 128 11.36 26.23 18.75
N GLY A 129 11.98 25.54 19.71
CA GLY A 129 13.31 24.96 19.55
C GLY A 129 13.34 23.90 18.46
N LEU A 130 12.39 22.95 18.51
CA LEU A 130 12.29 21.88 17.51
C LEU A 130 11.95 22.41 16.11
N LYS A 131 11.06 23.40 16.01
CA LYS A 131 10.74 24.03 14.73
C LYS A 131 11.98 24.67 14.10
N LYS A 132 12.76 25.44 14.89
CA LYS A 132 14.00 26.06 14.41
C LYS A 132 15.08 25.03 14.08
N GLU A 133 15.19 23.96 14.87
CA GLU A 133 16.13 22.86 14.61
C GLU A 133 15.84 22.20 13.26
N PHE A 134 14.57 21.90 13.00
CA PHE A 134 14.10 21.38 11.72
C PHE A 134 14.37 22.34 10.57
N GLU A 135 13.98 23.62 10.69
CA GLU A 135 14.21 24.63 9.65
C GLU A 135 15.70 24.82 9.32
N ARG A 136 16.58 24.82 10.32
CA ARG A 136 18.04 24.90 10.11
C ARG A 136 18.57 23.69 9.36
N PHE A 137 18.12 22.50 9.73
CA PHE A 137 18.56 21.27 9.08
C PHE A 137 18.25 21.24 7.57
N PHE A 138 17.07 21.74 7.17
CA PHE A 138 16.69 21.86 5.75
C PHE A 138 17.31 23.07 5.04
N LYS A 139 17.85 24.04 5.77
CA LYS A 139 18.53 25.20 5.19
C LYS A 139 20.02 24.93 4.97
N GLU A 140 20.63 24.12 5.83
CA GLU A 140 22.03 23.73 5.74
C GLU A 140 22.29 22.56 4.78
N ASN A 141 21.25 21.79 4.41
CA ASN A 141 21.31 20.65 3.48
C ASN A 141 20.44 20.84 2.24
#